data_AF-A0A6M1ZFR5-F1
#
_entry.id   AF-A0A6M1ZFR5-F1
#
_cell.length_a   1.000
_cell.length_b   1.000
_cell.length_c   1.000
_cell.angle_alpha   90.00
_cell.angle_beta   90.00
_cell.angle_gamma   90.00
#
_symmetry.space_group_name_H-M   'P 1'
#
loop_
_entity.id
_entity.type
_entity.pdbx_description
1 polymer ?
#
loop_
_entity_poly.entity_id
_entity_poly.type
_entity_poly.pdbx_seq_one_letter_code
_entity_poly.pdbx_strand_id
1 'polypeptide(L)'
;MVKRIAVTGGAGQIAYSALFRIAAGEMLGESEPIALHILEVPQALDALKGVVMELEDCAYPLLDEIIISSDPYEIFDGIDVAL
;
A
#
# COMPACT_ATOMS: atom_id res chain seq x y z
N MET A 1 0.69 15.27 -7.99
CA MET A 1 2.02 14.62 -7.85
C MET A 1 1.76 13.43 -6.99
N VAL A 2 2.13 12.22 -7.39
CA VAL A 2 1.75 10.99 -6.67
C VAL A 2 2.16 11.06 -5.21
N LYS A 3 1.22 10.78 -4.30
CA LYS A 3 1.45 10.72 -2.85
C LYS A 3 1.88 9.32 -2.45
N ARG A 4 3.06 9.19 -1.86
CA ARG A 4 3.62 7.89 -1.44
C ARG A 4 3.25 7.60 0.00
N ILE A 5 2.58 6.48 0.22
CA ILE A 5 2.04 6.09 1.52
C ILE A 5 2.68 4.76 1.91
N ALA A 6 3.41 4.76 3.01
CA ALA A 6 3.91 3.53 3.60
C ALA A 6 2.89 2.92 4.57
N VAL A 7 2.66 1.62 4.47
CA VAL A 7 1.84 0.85 5.41
C VAL A 7 2.63 -0.34 5.90
N THR A 8 2.85 -0.43 7.21
CA THR A 8 3.50 -1.60 7.82
C THR A 8 2.50 -2.71 8.15
N GLY A 9 2.99 -3.96 8.24
CA GLY A 9 2.14 -5.11 8.57
C GLY A 9 1.07 -5.36 7.50
N GLY A 10 1.43 -5.21 6.23
CA GLY A 10 0.52 -5.25 5.08
C GLY A 10 -0.37 -6.49 4.96
N ALA A 11 0.09 -7.63 5.48
CA ALA A 11 -0.69 -8.88 5.49
C ALA A 11 -1.65 -9.00 6.69
N GLY A 12 -1.66 -8.01 7.59
CA GLY A 12 -2.51 -7.97 8.78
C GLY A 12 -3.93 -7.52 8.49
N GLN A 13 -4.86 -7.85 9.39
CA GLN A 13 -6.30 -7.56 9.22
C GLN A 13 -6.63 -6.05 9.17
N ILE A 14 -5.88 -5.24 9.92
CA ILE A 14 -6.04 -3.78 9.92
C ILE A 14 -5.58 -3.22 8.57
N ALA A 15 -4.38 -3.62 8.12
CA ALA A 15 -3.84 -3.19 6.83
C ALA A 15 -4.76 -3.63 5.69
N TYR A 16 -5.24 -4.88 5.71
CA TYR A 16 -6.21 -5.38 4.73
C TYR A 16 -7.42 -4.46 4.63
N SER A 17 -8.01 -4.00 5.74
CA SER A 17 -9.14 -3.06 5.67
C SER A 17 -8.74 -1.64 5.21
N ALA A 18 -7.54 -1.18 5.58
CA ALA A 18 -7.08 0.18 5.30
C ALA A 18 -6.65 0.37 3.84
N LEU A 19 -5.94 -0.60 3.25
CA LEU A 19 -5.32 -0.51 1.93
C LEU A 19 -6.36 -0.22 0.83
N PHE A 20 -7.49 -0.96 0.81
CA PHE A 20 -8.55 -0.73 -0.20
C PHE A 20 -9.22 0.63 -0.04
N ARG A 21 -9.39 1.13 1.20
CA ARG A 21 -9.99 2.44 1.45
C ARG A 21 -9.06 3.57 1.05
N ILE A 22 -7.75 3.40 1.28
CA ILE A 22 -6.73 4.33 0.81
C ILE A 22 -6.72 4.35 -0.73
N ALA A 23 -6.67 3.19 -1.37
CA ALA A 23 -6.68 3.07 -2.84
C ALA A 23 -7.97 3.61 -3.49
N ALA A 24 -9.10 3.54 -2.78
CA ALA A 24 -10.37 4.13 -3.18
C ALA A 24 -10.43 5.67 -3.03
N GLY A 25 -9.39 6.30 -2.47
CA GLY A 25 -9.34 7.75 -2.27
C GLY A 25 -10.00 8.24 -0.97
N GLU A 26 -10.44 7.36 -0.07
CA GLU A 26 -11.11 7.80 1.17
C GLU A 26 -10.19 8.54 2.16
N MET A 27 -8.87 8.36 2.04
CA MET A 27 -7.90 9.00 2.94
C MET A 27 -7.50 10.42 2.50
N LEU A 28 -7.22 10.60 1.21
CA LEU A 28 -6.64 11.85 0.67
C LEU A 28 -7.57 12.59 -0.32
N GLY A 29 -8.70 11.97 -0.70
CA GLY A 29 -9.68 12.50 -1.63
C GLY A 29 -9.71 11.76 -2.97
N GLU A 30 -10.82 11.91 -3.69
CA GLU A 30 -11.13 11.18 -4.93
C GLU A 30 -10.33 11.62 -6.18
N SER A 31 -9.38 12.55 -6.01
CA SER A 31 -8.59 13.12 -7.10
C SER A 31 -7.08 13.07 -6.89
N GLU A 32 -6.62 12.50 -5.78
CA GLU A 32 -5.20 12.42 -5.45
C GLU A 32 -4.65 11.04 -5.84
N PRO A 33 -3.76 10.94 -6.84
CA PRO A 33 -3.08 9.68 -7.15
C PRO A 33 -2.12 9.30 -6.04
N ILE A 34 -2.06 8.00 -5.74
CA ILE A 34 -1.28 7.45 -4.63
C ILE A 34 -0.43 6.26 -5.07
N ALA A 35 0.67 6.05 -4.35
CA ALA A 35 1.51 4.87 -4.43
C ALA A 35 1.57 4.20 -3.05
N LEU A 36 1.31 2.90 -3.00
CA LEU A 36 1.35 2.12 -1.77
C LEU A 36 2.71 1.45 -1.62
N HIS A 37 3.44 1.76 -0.55
CA HIS A 37 4.67 1.07 -0.18
C HIS A 37 4.41 0.23 1.06
N ILE A 38 4.38 -1.09 0.92
CA ILE A 38 3.86 -1.98 1.96
C ILE A 38 5.00 -2.83 2.54
N LEU A 39 5.27 -2.62 3.83
CA LEU A 39 6.28 -3.38 4.57
C LEU A 39 5.65 -4.61 5.23
N GLU A 40 6.31 -5.77 5.09
CA GLU A 40 6.05 -6.91 5.95
C GLU A 40 7.31 -7.67 6.36
N VAL A 41 7.22 -8.46 7.41
CA VAL A 41 8.21 -9.44 7.81
C VAL A 41 8.37 -10.52 6.72
N PRO A 42 9.59 -11.07 6.52
CA PRO A 42 9.87 -12.00 5.44
C PRO A 42 8.92 -13.20 5.36
N GLN A 43 8.50 -13.75 6.50
CA GLN A 43 7.61 -14.92 6.56
C GLN A 43 6.17 -14.65 6.08
N ALA A 44 5.78 -13.38 5.95
CA ALA A 44 4.43 -12.97 5.56
C ALA A 44 4.38 -12.30 4.18
N LEU A 45 5.53 -12.13 3.51
CA LEU A 45 5.58 -11.54 2.16
C LEU A 45 4.73 -12.31 1.14
N ASP A 46 4.65 -13.63 1.26
CA ASP A 46 3.83 -14.41 0.32
C ASP A 46 2.33 -14.17 0.52
N ALA A 47 1.89 -14.00 1.77
CA ALA A 47 0.51 -13.59 2.07
C ALA A 47 0.25 -12.15 1.58
N LEU A 48 1.21 -11.24 1.74
CA LEU A 48 1.12 -9.87 1.23
C LEU A 48 0.94 -9.83 -0.29
N LYS A 49 1.59 -10.72 -1.06
CA LYS A 49 1.35 -10.81 -2.51
C LYS A 49 -0.12 -11.07 -2.85
N GLY A 50 -0.83 -11.88 -2.04
CA GLY A 50 -2.26 -12.08 -2.21
C GLY A 50 -3.05 -10.78 -2.09
N VAL A 51 -2.72 -9.95 -1.10
CA VAL A 51 -3.34 -8.62 -0.93
C VAL A 51 -3.03 -7.70 -2.11
N VAL A 52 -1.80 -7.75 -2.65
CA VAL A 52 -1.42 -6.99 -3.85
C VAL A 52 -2.25 -7.42 -5.06
N MET A 53 -2.43 -8.72 -5.28
CA MET A 53 -3.27 -9.24 -6.37
C MET A 53 -4.70 -8.72 -6.25
N GLU A 54 -5.26 -8.70 -5.05
CA GLU A 54 -6.62 -8.17 -4.82
C GLU A 54 -6.72 -6.65 -5.08
N LEU A 55 -5.69 -5.87 -4.72
CA LEU A 55 -5.61 -4.44 -5.02
C LEU A 55 -5.54 -4.17 -6.54
N GLU A 56 -4.74 -4.97 -7.26
CA GLU A 56 -4.62 -4.88 -8.72
C GLU A 56 -5.95 -5.23 -9.41
N ASP A 57 -6.64 -6.28 -8.95
CA ASP A 57 -7.95 -6.72 -9.48
C ASP A 57 -9.05 -5.65 -9.30
N CYS A 58 -8.92 -4.78 -8.29
CA CYS A 58 -9.88 -3.70 -8.06
C CYS A 58 -9.75 -2.57 -9.09
N ALA A 59 -8.66 -2.49 -9.85
CA ALA A 59 -8.41 -1.48 -10.89
C ALA A 59 -8.70 -0.03 -10.42
N TYR A 60 -8.25 0.30 -9.20
CA TYR A 60 -8.46 1.64 -8.63
C TYR A 60 -7.80 2.72 -9.50
N PRO A 61 -8.54 3.73 -9.97
CA PRO A 61 -8.00 4.74 -10.88
C PRO A 61 -6.97 5.67 -10.24
N LEU A 62 -6.90 5.70 -8.90
CA LEU A 62 -5.95 6.52 -8.14
C LEU A 62 -4.68 5.76 -7.74
N LEU A 63 -4.65 4.43 -7.89
CA LEU A 63 -3.53 3.61 -7.44
C LEU A 63 -2.51 3.45 -8.58
N ASP A 64 -1.46 4.26 -8.55
CA ASP A 64 -0.45 4.31 -9.61
C ASP A 64 0.61 3.22 -9.48
N GLU A 65 0.96 2.84 -8.25
CA GLU A 65 2.07 1.93 -7.96
C GLU A 65 1.86 1.19 -6.64
N ILE A 66 2.32 -0.06 -6.58
CA ILE A 66 2.44 -0.84 -5.35
C ILE A 66 3.87 -1.37 -5.25
N ILE A 67 4.57 -1.04 -4.17
CA ILE A 67 5.89 -1.59 -3.82
C ILE A 67 5.73 -2.41 -2.55
N ILE A 68 6.24 -3.65 -2.54
CA ILE A 68 6.27 -4.48 -1.33
C ILE A 68 7.68 -4.94 -1.05
N SER A 69 8.08 -4.95 0.23
CA SER A 69 9.38 -5.42 0.66
C SER A 69 9.36 -5.78 2.14
N SER A 70 10.44 -6.43 2.59
CA SER A 70 10.75 -6.59 4.01
C SER A 70 11.88 -5.69 4.49
N ASP A 71 12.46 -4.90 3.58
CA ASP A 71 13.46 -3.89 3.92
C ASP A 71 12.77 -2.55 4.22
N PRO A 72 12.81 -2.05 5.47
CA PRO A 72 12.23 -0.76 5.80
C PRO A 72 12.92 0.40 5.10
N TYR A 73 14.21 0.29 4.75
CA TYR A 73 14.91 1.37 4.05
C TYR A 73 14.40 1.55 2.63
N GLU A 74 14.03 0.45 1.97
CA GLU A 74 13.40 0.48 0.65
C GLU A 74 11.96 1.03 0.73
N ILE A 75 11.18 0.56 1.70
CA ILE A 75 9.78 0.98 1.83
C ILE A 75 9.65 2.46 2.22
N PHE A 76 10.50 2.96 3.12
CA PHE A 76 10.39 4.33 3.64
C PHE A 76 11.11 5.39 2.80
N ASP A 77 11.77 5.02 1.70
CA ASP A 77 12.45 6.00 0.84
C ASP A 77 11.43 6.92 0.14
N GLY A 78 11.58 8.23 0.34
CA GLY A 78 10.76 9.25 -0.31
C GLY A 78 9.27 9.26 0.07
N ILE A 79 8.88 8.64 1.19
CA ILE A 79 7.48 8.54 1.64
C ILE A 79 6.94 9.88 2.17
N ASP A 80 5.68 10.20 1.82
CA ASP A 80 4.96 11.38 2.32
C ASP A 80 4.23 11.09 3.65
N VAL A 81 3.65 9.90 3.79
CA VAL A 81 2.84 9.48 4.95
C VAL A 81 3.18 8.04 5.33
N ALA A 82 3.37 7.74 6.62
CA ALA A 82 3.62 6.39 7.11
C ALA A 82 2.60 5.98 8.19
N LEU A 83 2.07 4.76 8.07
CA LEU A 83 1.07 4.14 8.96
C LEU A 83 1.60 2.84 9.58
#